data_AF-A0A8J8Q3S0-F1
#
_entry.id   AF-A0A8J8Q3S0-F1
#
_cell.length_a   1.000
_cell.length_b   1.000
_cell.length_c   1.000
_cell.angle_alpha   90.00
_cell.angle_beta   90.00
_cell.angle_gamma   90.00
#
_symmetry.space_group_name_H-M   'P 1'
#
loop_
_entity.id
_entity.type
_entity.pdbx_description
1 polymer ?
#
loop_
_entity_poly.entity_id
_entity_poly.type
_entity_poly.pdbx_seq_one_letter_code
_entity_poly.pdbx_strand_id
1 'polypeptide(L)' 'MNNKYDKTFLEHLCDYESAWRMLFTFSVGLLGLMIIWIVAAEPGSETFVITLMNIVGLSGMALLSGGILWRCLW' A
#
# COMPACT_ATOMS: atom_id res chain seq x y z
N MET A 1 -28.33 -3.29 27.67
CA MET A 1 -28.10 -4.17 26.50
C MET A 1 -26.71 -3.87 25.98
N ASN A 2 -25.77 -4.80 26.18
CA ASN A 2 -24.35 -4.64 25.86
C ASN A 2 -24.15 -5.18 24.44
N ASN A 3 -23.89 -4.29 23.47
CA ASN A 3 -23.91 -4.59 22.05
C ASN A 3 -22.64 -5.39 21.67
N LYS A 4 -22.74 -6.71 21.84
CA LYS A 4 -21.63 -7.69 21.74
C LYS A 4 -21.44 -8.26 20.33
N TYR A 5 -22.01 -7.65 19.29
CA TYR A 5 -22.05 -8.20 17.92
C TYR A 5 -21.77 -7.17 16.83
N ASP A 6 -20.85 -6.23 17.08
CA ASP A 6 -20.33 -5.36 16.03
C ASP A 6 -18.82 -5.23 16.16
N LYS A 7 -18.12 -6.37 16.25
CA LYS A 7 -16.69 -6.40 15.90
C LYS A 7 -16.63 -6.22 14.39
N THR A 8 -16.85 -4.99 13.95
CA THR A 8 -16.89 -4.61 12.55
C THR A 8 -15.56 -5.07 11.94
N PHE A 9 -15.58 -5.66 10.73
CA PHE A 9 -14.42 -6.22 10.02
C PHE A 9 -13.12 -5.40 10.11
N LEU A 10 -13.27 -4.09 10.31
CA LEU A 10 -12.23 -3.10 10.56
C LEU A 10 -11.43 -3.31 11.87
N GLU A 11 -12.06 -3.69 12.98
CA GLU A 11 -11.37 -3.97 14.25
C GLU A 11 -10.43 -5.18 14.11
N HIS A 12 -10.84 -6.18 13.33
CA HIS A 12 -10.01 -7.35 13.07
C HIS A 12 -8.85 -7.04 12.11
N LEU A 13 -9.01 -6.06 11.22
CA LEU A 13 -7.92 -5.55 10.39
C LEU A 13 -6.88 -4.77 11.21
N CYS A 14 -7.29 -4.12 12.31
CA CYS A 14 -6.38 -3.40 13.20
C CYS A 14 -5.54 -4.32 14.08
N ASP A 15 -5.99 -5.53 14.41
CA ASP A 15 -5.12 -6.55 15.07
C ASP A 15 -3.89 -6.90 14.20
N TYR A 16 -4.02 -6.76 12.88
CA TYR A 16 -2.93 -6.95 11.91
C TYR A 16 -2.24 -5.64 11.51
N GLU A 17 -2.34 -4.58 12.32
CA GLU A 17 -1.71 -3.28 12.05
C GLU A 17 -0.22 -3.42 11.70
N SER A 18 0.51 -4.27 12.42
CA SER A 18 1.93 -4.51 12.17
C SER A 18 2.22 -5.06 10.77
N ALA A 19 1.36 -5.96 10.27
CA ALA A 19 1.46 -6.51 8.92
C ALA A 19 1.12 -5.46 7.87
N TRP A 20 0.08 -4.64 8.10
CA TRP A 20 -0.28 -3.53 7.23
C TRP A 20 0.81 -2.44 7.18
N ARG A 21 1.45 -2.14 8.32
CA ARG A 21 2.60 -1.22 8.43
C ARG A 21 3.81 -1.74 7.63
N MET A 22 4.08 -3.03 7.72
CA MET A 22 5.15 -3.67 6.96
C MET A 22 4.85 -3.62 5.46
N LEU A 23 3.63 -3.97 5.04
CA LEU A 23 3.15 -3.87 3.66
C LEU A 23 3.25 -2.44 3.11
N PHE A 24 2.82 -1.45 3.89
CA PHE A 24 2.91 -0.05 3.52
C PHE A 24 4.37 0.40 3.36
N THR A 25 5.22 0.10 4.33
CA THR A 25 6.65 0.47 4.31
C THR A 25 7.37 -0.18 3.12
N PHE A 26 7.10 -1.46 2.87
CA PHE A 26 7.66 -2.18 1.74
C PHE A 26 7.16 -1.63 0.40
N SER A 27 5.85 -1.37 0.30
CA SER A 27 5.25 -0.80 -0.91
C SER A 27 5.82 0.57 -1.23
N VAL A 28 5.90 1.46 -0.24
CA VAL A 28 6.46 2.82 -0.39
C VAL A 28 7.95 2.77 -0.71
N GLY A 29 8.71 1.88 -0.07
CA GLY A 29 10.14 1.70 -0.34
C GLY A 29 10.41 1.23 -1.78
N LEU A 30 9.67 0.23 -2.24
CA LEU A 30 9.73 -0.23 -3.63
C LEU A 30 9.27 0.86 -4.61
N LEU A 31 8.20 1.58 -4.29
CA LEU A 31 7.68 2.65 -5.14
C LEU A 31 8.72 3.77 -5.29
N GLY A 32 9.40 4.17 -4.21
CA GLY A 32 10.51 5.10 -4.26
C GLY A 32 11.66 4.60 -5.16
N LEU A 33 12.02 3.32 -5.06
CA LEU A 33 13.03 2.72 -5.91
C LEU A 33 12.61 2.69 -7.39
N MET A 34 11.35 2.35 -7.68
CA MET A 34 10.79 2.32 -9.04
C MET A 34 10.71 3.70 -9.68
N ILE A 35 10.42 4.75 -8.89
CA ILE A 35 10.48 6.13 -9.36
C ILE A 35 11.92 6.52 -9.73
N ILE A 36 12.93 6.13 -8.94
CA ILE A 36 14.33 6.40 -9.30
C ILE A 36 14.70 5.66 -10.60
N TRP A 37 14.26 4.41 -10.75
CA TRP A 37 14.46 3.62 -11.95
C TRP A 37 13.79 4.21 -13.19
N ILE A 38 12.60 4.83 -13.05
CA ILE A 38 11.90 5.39 -14.21
C ILE A 38 12.66 6.55 -14.86
N VAL A 39 13.46 7.29 -14.08
CA VAL A 39 14.30 8.39 -14.58
C VAL A 39 15.45 7.85 -15.45
N ALA A 40 15.90 6.62 -15.20
CA ALA A 40 16.92 5.94 -15.97
C ALA A 40 16.36 5.09 -17.12
N ALA A 41 15.05 4.85 -17.16
CA ALA A 41 14.41 4.02 -18.17
C ALA A 41 14.12 4.83 -19.45
N GLU A 42 14.45 4.25 -20.61
CA GLU A 42 14.19 4.89 -21.90
C GLU A 42 12.67 4.96 -22.18
N PRO A 43 12.13 6.16 -22.45
CA PRO A 43 10.70 6.31 -22.73
C PRO A 43 10.34 5.63 -24.04
N GLY A 44 9.36 4.72 -23.98
CA GLY A 44 8.91 3.92 -25.13
C GLY A 44 9.42 2.47 -25.15
N SER A 45 10.28 2.09 -24.20
CA SER A 45 10.66 0.69 -23.98
C SER A 45 9.56 -0.10 -23.26
N GLU A 46 9.56 -1.42 -23.47
CA GLU A 46 8.69 -2.35 -22.74
C GLU A 46 8.92 -2.30 -21.21
N THR A 47 10.16 -2.06 -20.78
CA THR A 47 10.54 -1.86 -19.38
C THR A 47 9.94 -0.59 -18.77
N PHE A 48 9.78 0.48 -19.53
CA PHE A 48 9.12 1.71 -19.07
C PHE A 48 7.63 1.47 -18.74
N VAL A 49 6.91 0.76 -19.61
CA VAL A 49 5.48 0.44 -19.40
C VAL A 49 5.29 -0.46 -18.19
N ILE A 50 6.13 -1.49 -18.04
CA ILE A 50 6.10 -2.39 -16.88
C ILE A 50 6.40 -1.62 -15.59
N THR A 51 7.35 -0.68 -15.62
CA THR A 51 7.69 0.15 -14.47
C THR A 51 6.51 1.05 -14.07
N LEU A 52 5.84 1.68 -15.04
CA LEU A 52 4.63 2.47 -14.78
C LEU A 52 3.49 1.64 -14.19
N MET A 53 3.19 0.47 -14.75
CA MET A 53 2.15 -0.42 -14.21
C MET A 53 2.46 -0.84 -12.76
N ASN A 54 3.72 -1.14 -12.46
CA ASN A 54 4.15 -1.45 -11.10
C ASN A 54 4.01 -0.26 -10.15
N ILE A 55 4.37 0.96 -10.58
CA ILE A 55 4.19 2.17 -9.76
C ILE A 55 2.70 2.40 -9.45
N VAL A 56 1.82 2.25 -10.46
CA VAL A 56 0.37 2.37 -10.26
C VAL A 56 -0.13 1.30 -9.28
N GLY A 57 0.26 0.04 -9.46
CA GLY A 57 -0.11 -1.06 -8.55
C GLY A 57 0.38 -0.83 -7.11
N LEU A 58 1.64 -0.46 -6.95
CA LEU A 58 2.24 -0.16 -5.64
C LEU A 58 1.59 1.06 -4.99
N SER A 59 1.24 2.09 -5.76
CA SER A 59 0.53 3.26 -5.22
C SER A 59 -0.86 2.90 -4.70
N GLY A 60 -1.60 2.03 -5.42
CA GLY A 60 -2.89 1.52 -4.97
C GLY A 60 -2.75 0.72 -3.67
N MET A 61 -1.75 -0.16 -3.59
CA MET A 61 -1.48 -0.92 -2.36
C MET A 61 -1.05 -0.01 -1.19
N ALA A 62 -0.20 0.99 -1.44
CA ALA A 62 0.21 1.95 -0.43
C ALA A 62 -0.97 2.78 0.09
N LEU A 63 -1.89 3.20 -0.79
CA LEU A 63 -3.10 3.92 -0.40
C LEU A 63 -4.07 3.06 0.39
N LEU A 64 -4.26 1.80 -0.01
CA LEU A 64 -5.14 0.87 0.72
C LEU A 64 -4.58 0.53 2.10
N SER A 65 -3.30 0.15 2.18
CA SER A 65 -2.63 -0.15 3.44
C SER A 65 -2.53 1.09 4.34
N GLY A 66 -2.16 2.24 3.79
CA GLY A 66 -2.13 3.52 4.50
C GLY A 66 -3.50 3.99 4.96
N GLY A 67 -4.55 3.78 4.16
CA GLY A 67 -5.93 4.12 4.51
C GLY A 67 -6.49 3.24 5.63
N ILE A 68 -6.16 1.95 5.65
CA ILE A 68 -6.52 1.04 6.75
C ILE A 68 -5.76 1.44 8.02
N LEU A 69 -4.45 1.70 7.92
CA LEU A 69 -3.63 2.16 9.05
C LEU A 69 -4.14 3.48 9.63
N TRP A 70 -4.47 4.46 8.78
CA TRP A 70 -5.01 5.75 9.20
C TRP A 70 -6.32 5.60 9.98
N ARG A 71 -7.17 4.65 9.58
CA ARG A 71 -8.42 4.32 10.27
C ARG A 71 -8.24 3.52 11.56
N CYS A 72 -7.15 2.75 11.68
CA CYS A 72 -6.84 2.00 12.89
C CYS A 72 -6.16 2.87 13.95
N LEU A 73 -5.45 3.92 13.52
CA LEU A 73 -4.68 4.80 14.40
C LEU A 73 -5.51 5.99 14.96
N TRP A 74 -6.69 6.27 14.39
CA TRP A 74 -7.63 7.31 14.79
C TRP A 74 -8.91 6.72 15.37
#